data_AF-A0A172U037-F1
#
_entry.id   AF-A0A172U037-F1
#
_cell.length_a   1.000
_cell.length_b   1.000
_cell.length_c   1.000
_cell.angle_alpha   90.00
_cell.angle_beta   90.00
_cell.angle_gamma   90.00
#
_symmetry.space_group_name_H-M   'P 1'
#
loop_
_entity.id
_entity.type
_entity.pdbx_description
1 polymer ?
#
loop_
_entity_poly.entity_id
_entity_poly.type
_entity_poly.pdbx_seq_one_letter_code
_entity_poly.pdbx_strand_id
1 'polypeptide(L)'
;MEKSYLLLHNNQQSGPFSLEELAGKALQAKDLVWVIGQSAGWRYPEEIEALKTFVQDNSPIPSTSAAGEPKKEVVSSQTIATFTTEKAASPSTRHIYVSFPSNPVTIVAEQAAVPEAATQSFEERVEKMRQRVACAETQKEIPQEPEVETKYSRSLDDIKAEYSSWMHKRKRRPNIDVKQIVIAATLFLGVVMGAWTVYHFISNSSTSESGKKDERLVEFHPTPVQPASMVKTNKVTQGNRRSNKAGRQSKNSNNLFVKATQREKSNDPVAPPQAKEGDIAANEKNNSPGSATEKQTTANSEKAAAVVDQLQLQADYVAANKRQQGVGGLEVAIKNNSNQMMKVVAVDVIYYGEGMEEIDRKTLYFSDLQPGQTLTRKAPAHKKAEGAYAQLGLISSEAGNIFYASN
;
A
#
# COMPACT_ATOMS: atom_id res chain seq x y z
N MET A 1 3.13 -20.88 -7.72
CA MET A 1 2.99 -19.94 -6.59
C MET A 1 2.04 -20.57 -5.61
N GLU A 2 2.52 -20.85 -4.40
CA GLU A 2 1.68 -21.39 -3.33
C GLU A 2 0.72 -20.28 -2.88
N LYS A 3 -0.56 -20.61 -2.75
CA LYS A 3 -1.56 -19.64 -2.27
C LYS A 3 -1.38 -19.47 -0.77
N SER A 4 -1.24 -18.22 -0.34
CA SER A 4 -1.10 -17.84 1.07
C SER A 4 -2.41 -17.27 1.60
N TYR A 5 -2.79 -17.69 2.81
CA TYR A 5 -4.08 -17.36 3.41
C TYR A 5 -3.91 -16.69 4.77
N LEU A 6 -4.79 -15.74 5.09
CA LEU A 6 -4.92 -15.16 6.44
C LEU A 6 -6.24 -15.62 7.04
N LEU A 7 -6.23 -15.98 8.31
CA LEU A 7 -7.41 -16.42 9.06
C LEU A 7 -7.77 -15.38 10.11
N LEU A 8 -9.02 -14.92 10.09
CA LEU A 8 -9.62 -14.08 11.12
C LEU A 8 -10.59 -14.94 11.92
N HIS A 9 -10.15 -15.34 13.11
CA HIS A 9 -10.91 -16.17 14.05
C HIS A 9 -11.08 -15.39 15.37
N ASN A 10 -12.31 -15.26 15.87
CA ASN A 10 -12.63 -14.47 17.07
C ASN A 10 -12.06 -13.04 17.05
N ASN A 11 -12.15 -12.36 15.89
CA ASN A 11 -11.57 -11.02 15.64
C ASN A 11 -10.04 -10.95 15.82
N GLN A 12 -9.35 -12.08 15.80
CA GLN A 12 -7.89 -12.14 15.81
C GLN A 12 -7.40 -12.64 14.45
N GLN A 13 -6.60 -11.81 13.80
CA GLN A 13 -5.94 -12.17 12.55
C GLN A 13 -4.72 -13.04 12.85
N SER A 14 -4.59 -14.15 12.13
CA SER A 14 -3.46 -15.07 12.20
C SER A 14 -3.05 -15.52 10.81
N GLY A 15 -1.76 -15.84 10.62
CA GLY A 15 -1.18 -16.24 9.33
C GLY A 15 0.11 -15.47 9.02
N PRO A 16 0.71 -15.66 7.83
CA PRO A 16 0.20 -16.42 6.68
C PRO A 16 0.17 -17.94 6.90
N PHE A 17 -0.89 -18.60 6.42
CA PHE A 17 -1.04 -20.07 6.45
C PHE A 17 -1.04 -20.65 5.04
N SER A 18 -0.51 -21.87 4.92
CA SER A 18 -0.74 -22.70 3.74
C SER A 18 -2.13 -23.34 3.77
N LEU A 19 -2.59 -23.88 2.63
CA LEU A 19 -3.87 -24.58 2.54
C LEU A 19 -3.93 -25.78 3.49
N GLU A 20 -2.82 -26.52 3.62
CA GLU A 20 -2.71 -27.69 4.49
C GLU A 20 -2.75 -27.31 5.98
N GLU A 21 -2.11 -26.19 6.34
CA GLU A 21 -2.17 -25.66 7.70
C GLU A 21 -3.58 -25.20 8.08
N LEU A 22 -4.29 -24.53 7.16
CA LEU A 22 -5.69 -24.16 7.34
C LEU A 22 -6.59 -25.39 7.52
N ALA A 23 -6.37 -26.45 6.76
CA ALA A 23 -7.10 -27.72 6.91
C ALA A 23 -6.90 -28.33 8.31
N GLY A 24 -5.73 -28.13 8.93
CA GLY A 24 -5.46 -28.55 10.30
C GLY A 24 -6.12 -27.70 11.39
N LYS A 25 -6.57 -26.47 11.10
CA LYS A 25 -7.04 -25.49 12.10
C LYS A 25 -8.52 -25.59 12.51
N ALA A 26 -9.24 -26.63 12.07
CA ALA A 26 -10.66 -26.84 12.40
C ALA A 26 -11.51 -25.57 12.17
N LEU A 27 -11.56 -25.13 10.91
CA LEU A 27 -12.26 -23.92 10.49
C LEU A 27 -13.75 -23.97 10.85
N GLN A 28 -14.23 -22.92 11.49
CA GLN A 28 -15.65 -22.74 11.80
C GLN A 28 -16.35 -22.00 10.65
N ALA A 29 -17.65 -22.23 10.46
CA ALA A 29 -18.45 -21.51 9.46
C ALA A 29 -18.47 -19.97 9.66
N LYS A 30 -18.20 -19.50 10.88
CA LYS A 30 -18.13 -18.07 11.21
C LYS A 30 -16.76 -17.44 10.96
N ASP A 31 -15.75 -18.26 10.68
CA ASP A 31 -14.41 -17.76 10.42
C ASP A 31 -14.36 -17.01 9.10
N LEU A 32 -13.41 -16.09 9.00
CA LEU A 32 -13.20 -15.29 7.80
C LEU A 32 -11.78 -15.55 7.29
N VAL A 33 -11.65 -15.83 6.01
CA VAL A 33 -10.39 -16.15 5.34
C VAL A 33 -10.12 -15.12 4.24
N TRP A 34 -8.89 -14.62 4.18
CA TRP A 34 -8.42 -13.74 3.12
C TRP A 34 -7.36 -14.47 2.29
N VAL A 35 -7.58 -14.58 0.97
CA VAL A 35 -6.60 -15.16 0.04
C VAL A 35 -5.71 -14.04 -0.51
N ILE A 36 -4.43 -14.03 -0.14
CA ILE A 36 -3.50 -12.98 -0.55
C ILE A 36 -3.36 -13.00 -2.08
N GLY A 37 -3.57 -11.85 -2.72
CA GLY A 37 -3.49 -11.68 -4.17
C GLY A 37 -4.67 -12.19 -4.99
N GLN A 38 -5.70 -12.79 -4.37
CA GLN A 38 -6.91 -13.24 -5.09
C GLN A 38 -8.20 -12.62 -4.53
N SER A 39 -8.32 -12.47 -3.21
CA SER A 39 -9.53 -11.93 -2.58
C SER A 39 -9.47 -10.41 -2.48
N ALA A 40 -10.57 -9.75 -2.82
CA ALA A 40 -10.78 -8.31 -2.57
C ALA A 40 -11.19 -7.99 -1.13
N GLY A 41 -11.40 -9.02 -0.29
CA GLY A 41 -11.80 -8.88 1.11
C GLY A 41 -11.88 -10.23 1.83
N TRP A 42 -12.35 -10.19 3.07
CA TRP A 42 -12.61 -11.36 3.90
C TRP A 42 -13.77 -12.19 3.34
N ARG A 43 -13.59 -13.50 3.18
CA ARG A 43 -14.61 -14.44 2.68
C ARG A 43 -14.80 -15.60 3.65
N TYR A 44 -15.98 -16.19 3.67
CA TYR A 44 -16.22 -17.40 4.46
C TYR A 44 -15.50 -18.62 3.86
N PRO A 45 -15.03 -19.58 4.69
CA PRO A 45 -14.41 -20.82 4.22
C PRO A 45 -15.25 -21.59 3.19
N GLU A 46 -16.57 -21.56 3.32
CA GLU A 46 -17.52 -22.23 2.40
C GLU A 46 -17.55 -21.63 0.99
N GLU A 47 -17.21 -20.33 0.86
CA GLU A 47 -17.14 -19.64 -0.44
C GLU A 47 -15.85 -19.94 -1.21
N ILE A 48 -14.84 -20.50 -0.53
CA ILE A 48 -13.56 -20.83 -1.13
C ILE A 48 -13.60 -22.31 -1.50
N GLU A 49 -13.64 -22.60 -2.80
CA GLU A 49 -13.77 -23.97 -3.34
C GLU A 49 -12.75 -24.96 -2.74
N ALA A 50 -11.54 -24.49 -2.46
CA ALA A 50 -10.47 -25.28 -1.89
C ALA A 50 -10.64 -25.63 -0.40
N LEU A 51 -11.45 -24.85 0.34
CA LEU A 51 -11.68 -25.04 1.78
C LEU A 51 -13.04 -25.69 2.09
N LYS A 52 -13.94 -25.75 1.11
CA LYS A 52 -15.30 -26.28 1.26
C LYS A 52 -15.35 -27.72 1.80
N THR A 53 -14.35 -28.54 1.51
CA THR A 53 -14.27 -29.93 2.01
C THR A 53 -13.79 -30.05 3.46
N PHE A 54 -13.26 -28.98 4.04
CA PHE A 54 -12.63 -28.98 5.37
C PHE A 54 -13.47 -28.27 6.44
N VAL A 55 -14.53 -27.56 6.04
CA VAL A 55 -15.49 -26.97 6.99
C VAL A 55 -16.29 -28.11 7.59
N GLN A 56 -16.08 -28.36 8.89
CA GLN A 56 -16.95 -29.28 9.60
C GLN A 56 -18.32 -28.61 9.73
N ASP A 57 -19.34 -29.21 9.13
CA ASP A 57 -20.75 -28.87 9.32
C ASP A 57 -21.17 -29.18 10.77
N ASN A 58 -20.59 -28.45 11.73
CA ASN A 58 -21.10 -28.35 13.10
C ASN A 58 -22.23 -27.32 13.15
N SER A 59 -23.09 -27.31 12.12
CA SER A 59 -24.37 -26.64 12.22
C SER A 59 -25.18 -27.40 13.26
N PRO A 60 -25.61 -26.78 14.37
CA PRO A 60 -26.53 -27.43 15.28
C PRO A 60 -27.79 -27.72 14.46
N ILE A 61 -27.97 -28.98 14.07
CA ILE A 61 -29.22 -29.49 13.53
C ILE A 61 -30.29 -28.93 14.47
N PRO A 62 -31.22 -28.08 14.02
CA PRO A 62 -32.26 -27.59 14.88
C PRO A 62 -33.05 -28.83 15.31
N SER A 63 -32.85 -29.22 16.57
CA SER A 63 -33.62 -30.27 17.24
C SER A 63 -35.08 -29.80 17.30
N THR A 64 -35.81 -29.99 16.21
CA THR A 64 -37.25 -29.81 16.16
C THR A 64 -37.85 -30.92 17.00
N SER A 65 -38.08 -30.62 18.27
CA SER A 65 -39.05 -31.35 19.09
C SER A 65 -40.44 -31.12 18.49
N ALA A 66 -41.05 -32.17 17.95
CA ALA A 66 -42.50 -32.30 17.91
C ALA A 66 -42.83 -33.79 17.74
N ALA A 67 -42.71 -34.52 18.85
CA ALA A 67 -43.31 -35.84 19.00
C ALA A 67 -44.83 -35.70 19.01
N GLY A 68 -45.45 -36.16 17.94
CA GLY A 68 -46.88 -36.37 17.77
C GLY A 68 -47.07 -37.47 16.73
N GLU A 69 -47.02 -38.71 17.20
CA GLU A 69 -47.38 -39.96 16.49
C GLU A 69 -48.88 -40.00 16.09
N PRO A 70 -49.39 -41.04 15.38
CA PRO A 70 -48.81 -41.82 14.27
C PRO A 70 -49.84 -42.11 13.15
N LYS A 71 -49.37 -42.44 11.93
CA LYS A 71 -49.82 -43.64 11.16
C LYS A 71 -49.23 -43.71 9.75
N LYS A 72 -48.69 -44.90 9.47
CA LYS A 72 -48.70 -45.68 8.20
C LYS A 72 -47.92 -45.11 7.01
N GLU A 73 -47.25 -45.89 6.17
CA GLU A 73 -46.82 -47.30 6.11
C GLU A 73 -45.99 -47.37 4.79
N VAL A 74 -45.04 -48.31 4.71
CA VAL A 74 -44.53 -48.94 3.47
C VAL A 74 -43.28 -48.36 2.74
N VAL A 75 -42.14 -49.03 3.04
CA VAL A 75 -41.16 -49.68 2.13
C VAL A 75 -40.27 -48.82 1.21
N SER A 76 -38.94 -48.88 1.42
CA SER A 76 -38.05 -49.72 0.60
C SER A 76 -36.60 -49.72 1.10
N SER A 77 -36.04 -50.92 1.12
CA SER A 77 -34.76 -51.35 1.68
C SER A 77 -33.57 -51.09 0.74
N GLN A 78 -32.36 -50.97 1.32
CA GLN A 78 -31.15 -51.79 1.08
C GLN A 78 -29.95 -51.10 1.78
N THR A 79 -29.33 -51.62 2.84
CA THR A 79 -28.55 -52.87 3.04
C THR A 79 -27.06 -52.74 2.67
N ILE A 80 -26.25 -52.53 3.73
CA ILE A 80 -24.92 -53.12 4.06
C ILE A 80 -23.70 -52.82 3.17
N ALA A 81 -22.66 -52.22 3.78
CA ALA A 81 -21.31 -52.82 3.86
C ALA A 81 -20.41 -52.10 4.88
N THR A 82 -20.13 -52.79 5.97
CA THR A 82 -19.03 -52.58 6.90
C THR A 82 -17.72 -52.97 6.22
N PHE A 83 -16.69 -52.12 6.24
CA PHE A 83 -15.30 -52.58 6.10
C PHE A 83 -14.37 -51.94 7.13
N THR A 84 -13.59 -52.85 7.68
CA THR A 84 -12.63 -52.78 8.77
C THR A 84 -11.33 -52.09 8.36
N THR A 85 -10.69 -51.48 9.36
CA THR A 85 -9.32 -50.96 9.47
C THR A 85 -8.26 -51.71 8.65
N GLU A 86 -7.48 -50.97 7.85
CA GLU A 86 -6.15 -51.42 7.41
C GLU A 86 -5.13 -50.25 7.36
N LYS A 87 -3.89 -50.64 7.64
CA LYS A 87 -2.72 -49.90 8.07
C LYS A 87 -1.76 -49.69 6.89
N ALA A 88 -1.16 -48.50 6.84
CA ALA A 88 0.06 -48.12 6.12
C ALA A 88 0.04 -48.09 4.57
N ALA A 89 0.24 -46.89 3.99
CA ALA A 89 1.15 -46.67 2.86
C ALA A 89 1.40 -45.16 2.64
N SER A 90 2.67 -44.81 2.50
CA SER A 90 3.18 -43.48 2.13
C SER A 90 2.71 -43.06 0.72
N PRO A 91 2.35 -41.79 0.47
CA PRO A 91 2.06 -41.33 -0.89
C PRO A 91 3.36 -41.12 -1.68
N SER A 92 3.61 -41.99 -2.65
CA SER A 92 4.67 -41.82 -3.65
C SER A 92 4.38 -40.60 -4.54
N THR A 93 5.29 -39.63 -4.55
CA THR A 93 5.31 -38.48 -5.45
C THR A 93 5.41 -38.92 -6.91
N ARG A 94 4.40 -38.60 -7.72
CA ARG A 94 4.46 -38.74 -9.18
C ARG A 94 5.27 -37.57 -9.74
N HIS A 95 6.53 -37.81 -10.06
CA HIS A 95 7.34 -36.86 -10.81
C HIS A 95 6.92 -36.87 -12.29
N ILE A 96 6.37 -35.76 -12.76
CA ILE A 96 6.11 -35.53 -14.19
C ILE A 96 7.41 -34.99 -14.81
N TYR A 97 8.09 -35.83 -15.58
CA TYR A 97 9.25 -35.42 -16.39
C TYR A 97 8.75 -34.80 -17.70
N VAL A 98 9.06 -33.51 -17.90
CA VAL A 98 8.88 -32.85 -19.20
C VAL A 98 10.26 -32.70 -19.83
N SER A 99 10.54 -33.53 -20.84
CA SER A 99 11.76 -33.44 -21.64
C SER A 99 11.65 -32.30 -22.65
N PHE A 100 12.52 -31.30 -22.55
CA PHE A 100 12.67 -30.28 -23.58
C PHE A 100 13.53 -30.81 -24.73
N PRO A 101 13.15 -30.57 -26.00
CA PRO A 101 13.97 -30.96 -27.14
C PRO A 101 15.23 -30.08 -27.20
N SER A 102 16.36 -30.67 -26.81
CA SER A 102 17.69 -30.11 -27.04
C SER A 102 18.06 -30.36 -28.51
N ASN A 103 17.88 -29.35 -29.34
CA ASN A 103 18.48 -29.34 -30.68
C ASN A 103 19.82 -28.57 -30.59
N PRO A 104 20.97 -29.26 -30.56
CA PRO A 104 22.25 -28.60 -30.72
C PRO A 104 22.38 -28.13 -32.16
N VAL A 105 22.34 -26.82 -32.37
CA VAL A 105 22.74 -26.21 -33.65
C VAL A 105 24.26 -26.35 -33.75
N THR A 106 24.70 -27.39 -34.44
CA THR A 106 26.09 -27.56 -34.86
C THR A 106 26.39 -26.55 -35.96
N ILE A 107 27.10 -25.47 -35.62
CA ILE A 107 27.71 -24.57 -36.61
C ILE A 107 28.97 -25.28 -37.12
N VAL A 108 28.84 -25.96 -38.25
CA VAL A 108 29.99 -26.45 -39.03
C VAL A 108 30.54 -25.27 -39.81
N ALA A 109 31.75 -24.83 -39.44
CA ALA A 109 32.54 -23.92 -40.24
C ALA A 109 33.10 -24.70 -41.45
N GLU A 110 32.41 -24.62 -42.58
CA GLU A 110 32.88 -25.17 -43.85
C GLU A 110 33.62 -24.09 -44.62
N GLN A 111 34.96 -24.12 -44.51
CA GLN A 111 35.86 -23.47 -45.44
C GLN A 111 35.97 -24.36 -46.68
N ALA A 112 35.44 -23.90 -47.81
CA ALA A 112 35.81 -24.41 -49.12
C ALA A 112 35.81 -23.28 -50.15
N ALA A 113 36.91 -23.23 -50.89
CA ALA A 113 37.21 -22.25 -51.93
C ALA A 113 36.17 -22.25 -53.05
N VAL A 114 35.77 -21.06 -53.51
CA VAL A 114 34.87 -20.87 -54.65
C VAL A 114 35.69 -20.48 -55.89
N PRO A 115 35.46 -21.11 -57.05
CA PRO A 115 36.04 -20.72 -58.33
C PRO A 115 35.37 -19.46 -58.92
N GLU A 116 36.21 -18.66 -59.57
CA GLU A 116 36.03 -17.28 -60.05
C GLU A 116 35.15 -17.16 -61.32
N ALA A 117 33.91 -17.66 -61.31
CA ALA A 117 33.06 -17.59 -62.52
C ALA A 117 31.55 -17.33 -62.30
N ALA A 118 31.14 -16.74 -61.17
CA ALA A 118 29.71 -16.45 -60.91
C ALA A 118 29.42 -15.07 -60.30
N THR A 119 30.31 -14.08 -60.47
CA THR A 119 30.14 -12.74 -59.88
C THR A 119 29.15 -11.83 -60.62
N GLN A 120 28.71 -12.19 -61.84
CA GLN A 120 27.83 -11.32 -62.62
C GLN A 120 26.34 -11.33 -62.19
N SER A 121 25.89 -12.25 -61.33
CA SER A 121 24.47 -12.34 -60.94
C SER A 121 24.09 -11.60 -59.66
N PHE A 122 25.06 -11.18 -58.85
CA PHE A 122 24.79 -10.52 -57.58
C PHE A 122 24.65 -9.00 -57.75
N GLU A 123 25.52 -8.41 -58.56
CA GLU A 123 25.52 -6.97 -58.82
C GLU A 123 24.23 -6.53 -59.53
N GLU A 124 23.75 -7.33 -60.50
CA GLU A 124 22.47 -7.11 -61.18
C GLU A 124 21.27 -7.25 -60.21
N ARG A 125 21.39 -8.09 -59.18
CA ARG A 125 20.37 -8.29 -58.14
C ARG A 125 20.36 -7.15 -57.13
N VAL A 126 21.51 -6.56 -56.84
CA VAL A 126 21.67 -5.38 -55.98
C VAL A 126 21.14 -4.13 -56.68
N GLU A 127 21.43 -3.95 -57.97
CA GLU A 127 20.94 -2.81 -58.76
C GLU A 127 19.42 -2.83 -58.90
N LYS A 128 18.84 -4.02 -59.13
CA LYS A 128 17.38 -4.22 -59.17
C LYS A 128 16.70 -3.96 -57.82
N MET A 129 17.41 -4.16 -56.71
CA MET A 129 16.90 -3.85 -55.37
C MET A 129 16.94 -2.35 -55.11
N ARG A 130 18.00 -1.64 -55.54
CA ARG A 130 18.09 -0.17 -55.45
C ARG A 130 17.02 0.53 -56.27
N GLN A 131 16.73 0.06 -57.49
CA GLN A 131 15.66 0.63 -58.33
C GLN A 131 14.27 0.47 -57.71
N ARG A 132 14.01 -0.62 -56.98
CA ARG A 132 12.73 -0.81 -56.26
C ARG A 132 12.56 0.13 -55.08
N VAL A 133 13.62 0.46 -54.37
CA VAL A 133 13.57 1.40 -53.23
C VAL A 133 13.37 2.84 -53.74
N ALA A 134 14.08 3.23 -54.81
CA ALA A 134 13.96 4.57 -55.38
C ALA A 134 12.58 4.87 -55.99
N CYS A 135 11.89 3.88 -56.58
CA CYS A 135 10.53 4.07 -57.10
C CYS A 135 9.43 4.00 -56.01
N ALA A 136 9.73 3.46 -54.82
CA ALA A 136 8.76 3.38 -53.72
C ALA A 136 8.66 4.69 -52.91
N GLU A 137 9.59 5.64 -53.13
CA GLU A 137 9.67 6.89 -52.38
C GLU A 137 8.86 8.04 -53.00
N THR A 138 8.28 7.86 -54.19
CA THR A 138 7.62 8.96 -54.95
C THR A 138 6.09 8.86 -55.05
N GLN A 139 5.44 7.88 -54.43
CA GLN A 139 3.98 7.79 -54.53
C GLN A 139 3.31 7.22 -53.28
N LYS A 140 3.24 8.07 -52.24
CA LYS A 140 2.22 7.94 -51.19
C LYS A 140 1.91 9.31 -50.59
N GLU A 141 1.08 10.07 -51.31
CA GLU A 141 0.12 10.97 -50.65
C GLU A 141 -0.79 10.07 -49.81
N ILE A 142 -0.50 10.01 -48.52
CA ILE A 142 -1.28 9.28 -47.52
C ILE A 142 -2.41 10.21 -47.08
N PRO A 143 -3.69 9.83 -47.24
CA PRO A 143 -4.81 10.53 -46.62
C PRO A 143 -4.58 10.61 -45.11
N GLN A 144 -4.70 11.83 -44.55
CA GLN A 144 -4.53 12.12 -43.14
C GLN A 144 -5.40 11.20 -42.27
N GLU A 145 -4.81 10.15 -41.71
CA GLU A 145 -5.32 9.51 -40.50
C GLU A 145 -5.01 10.42 -39.30
N PRO A 146 -5.94 10.57 -38.34
CA PRO A 146 -5.67 11.35 -37.14
C PRO A 146 -4.55 10.69 -36.35
N GLU A 147 -3.40 11.34 -36.38
CA GLU A 147 -2.25 11.04 -35.52
C GLU A 147 -2.76 10.94 -34.09
N VAL A 148 -2.81 9.72 -33.56
CA VAL A 148 -2.96 9.51 -32.13
C VAL A 148 -1.66 10.02 -31.53
N GLU A 149 -1.66 11.29 -31.12
CA GLU A 149 -0.60 11.92 -30.33
C GLU A 149 -0.39 11.09 -29.06
N THR A 150 0.43 10.05 -29.18
CA THR A 150 0.99 9.40 -28.00
C THR A 150 1.85 10.46 -27.34
N LYS A 151 1.46 10.88 -26.14
CA LYS A 151 2.08 11.95 -25.33
C LYS A 151 3.57 11.72 -24.98
N TYR A 152 4.22 10.76 -25.63
CA TYR A 152 5.60 10.37 -25.45
C TYR A 152 6.55 10.88 -26.54
N SER A 153 6.05 11.50 -27.62
CA SER A 153 6.88 12.14 -28.66
C SER A 153 7.16 13.63 -28.43
N ARG A 154 6.86 14.18 -27.24
CA ARG A 154 7.21 15.57 -26.92
C ARG A 154 8.73 15.77 -27.01
N SER A 155 9.14 16.78 -27.77
CA SER A 155 10.55 17.15 -27.88
C SER A 155 11.11 17.54 -26.51
N LEU A 156 12.39 17.28 -26.29
CA LEU A 156 13.09 17.65 -25.05
C LEU A 156 12.98 19.14 -24.73
N ASP A 157 12.85 19.99 -25.76
CA ASP A 157 12.72 21.43 -25.57
C ASP A 157 11.31 21.85 -25.14
N ASP A 158 10.26 21.14 -25.57
CA ASP A 158 8.89 21.34 -25.07
C ASP A 158 8.79 21.01 -23.58
N ILE A 159 9.44 19.92 -23.14
CA ILE A 159 9.48 19.53 -21.72
C ILE A 159 10.21 20.59 -20.89
N LYS A 160 11.31 21.17 -21.40
CA LYS A 160 12.03 22.27 -20.73
C LYS A 160 11.19 23.54 -20.65
N ALA A 161 10.48 23.88 -21.74
CA ALA A 161 9.57 25.04 -21.77
C ALA A 161 8.42 24.86 -20.76
N GLU A 162 7.84 23.66 -20.69
CA GLU A 162 6.77 23.36 -19.73
C GLU A 162 7.29 23.40 -18.29
N TYR A 163 8.46 22.84 -18.01
CA TYR A 163 9.08 22.87 -16.69
C TYR A 163 9.42 24.30 -16.23
N SER A 164 9.99 25.12 -17.12
CA SER A 164 10.29 26.53 -16.82
C SER A 164 9.02 27.34 -16.57
N SER A 165 7.99 27.16 -17.38
CA SER A 165 6.68 27.80 -17.17
C SER A 165 6.04 27.40 -15.83
N TRP A 166 6.13 26.12 -15.44
CA TRP A 166 5.64 25.60 -14.16
C TRP A 166 6.40 26.19 -12.97
N MET A 167 7.73 26.33 -13.08
CA MET A 167 8.58 26.98 -12.07
C MET A 167 8.17 28.45 -11.86
N HIS A 168 7.90 29.19 -12.93
CA HIS A 168 7.44 30.57 -12.84
C HIS A 168 6.02 30.68 -12.26
N LYS A 169 5.12 29.74 -12.61
CA LYS A 169 3.75 29.69 -12.08
C LYS A 169 3.72 29.35 -10.58
N ARG A 170 4.62 28.48 -10.12
CA ARG A 170 4.73 28.08 -8.70
C ARG A 170 5.15 29.21 -7.77
N LYS A 171 5.91 30.19 -8.27
CA LYS A 171 6.32 31.39 -7.51
C LYS A 171 5.22 32.46 -7.39
N ARG A 172 4.14 32.36 -8.16
CA ARG A 172 2.98 33.26 -8.04
C ARG A 172 1.87 32.56 -7.26
N ARG A 173 2.07 32.34 -5.96
CA ARG A 173 0.90 32.17 -5.09
C ARG A 173 0.19 33.52 -5.08
N PRO A 174 -1.12 33.61 -5.40
CA PRO A 174 -1.84 34.86 -5.16
C PRO A 174 -1.68 35.17 -3.67
N ASN A 175 -1.25 36.39 -3.35
CA ASN A 175 -1.33 36.90 -1.98
C ASN A 175 -2.81 37.01 -1.64
N ILE A 176 -3.41 35.89 -1.23
CA ILE A 176 -4.78 35.91 -0.74
C ILE A 176 -4.70 36.65 0.60
N ASP A 177 -5.27 37.85 0.61
CA ASP A 177 -5.32 38.67 1.81
C ASP A 177 -6.14 37.91 2.86
N VAL A 178 -5.43 37.40 3.87
CA VAL A 178 -6.00 36.60 4.97
C VAL A 178 -7.16 37.35 5.64
N LYS A 179 -7.16 38.68 5.59
CA LYS A 179 -8.25 39.52 6.11
C LYS A 179 -9.57 39.27 5.38
N GLN A 180 -9.55 39.08 4.05
CA GLN A 180 -10.77 38.80 3.28
C GLN A 180 -11.31 37.39 3.55
N ILE A 181 -10.44 36.40 3.75
CA ILE A 181 -10.87 35.04 4.12
C ILE A 181 -11.56 35.06 5.49
N VAL A 182 -11.02 35.79 6.47
CA VAL A 182 -11.60 35.86 7.81
C VAL A 182 -12.98 36.54 7.77
N ILE A 183 -13.15 37.60 6.98
CA ILE A 183 -14.45 38.28 6.81
C ILE A 183 -15.47 37.38 6.11
N ALA A 184 -15.06 36.64 5.08
CA ALA A 184 -15.95 35.70 4.39
C ALA A 184 -16.37 34.55 5.30
N ALA A 185 -15.44 34.00 6.10
CA ALA A 185 -15.73 32.93 7.04
C ALA A 185 -16.68 33.37 8.17
N THR A 186 -16.55 34.60 8.69
CA THR A 186 -17.46 35.11 9.73
C THR A 186 -18.86 35.38 9.20
N LEU A 187 -18.99 35.90 7.97
CA LEU A 187 -20.30 36.06 7.32
C LEU A 187 -20.99 34.71 7.10
N PHE A 188 -20.25 33.70 6.64
CA PHE A 188 -20.80 32.37 6.41
C PHE A 188 -21.30 31.72 7.71
N LEU A 189 -20.52 31.85 8.80
CA LEU A 189 -20.92 31.33 10.11
C LEU A 189 -22.19 32.01 10.64
N GLY A 190 -22.34 33.31 10.40
CA GLY A 190 -23.54 34.08 10.78
C GLY A 190 -24.81 33.60 10.05
N VAL A 191 -24.71 33.32 8.75
CA VAL A 191 -25.83 32.80 7.95
C VAL A 191 -26.23 31.39 8.41
N VAL A 192 -25.26 30.51 8.67
CA VAL A 192 -25.54 29.14 9.14
C VAL A 192 -26.19 29.15 10.52
N MET A 193 -25.69 29.98 11.45
CA MET A 193 -26.29 30.14 12.77
C MET A 193 -27.71 30.71 12.70
N GLY A 194 -27.95 31.70 11.83
CA GLY A 194 -29.28 32.27 11.62
C GLY A 194 -30.28 31.27 11.01
N ALA A 195 -29.84 30.46 10.05
CA ALA A 195 -30.68 29.40 9.48
C ALA A 195 -31.03 28.31 10.52
N TRP A 196 -30.07 27.96 11.38
CA TRP A 196 -30.28 26.95 12.42
C TRP A 196 -31.27 27.41 13.51
N THR A 197 -31.22 28.67 13.93
CA THR A 197 -32.17 29.20 14.93
C THR A 197 -33.60 29.30 14.39
N VAL A 198 -33.77 29.67 13.12
CA VAL A 198 -35.09 29.68 12.45
C VAL A 198 -35.64 28.26 12.31
N TYR A 199 -34.81 27.30 11.90
CA TYR A 199 -35.21 25.89 11.80
C TYR A 199 -35.70 25.35 13.16
N HIS A 200 -34.94 25.62 14.23
CA HIS A 200 -35.27 25.13 15.57
C HIS A 200 -36.52 25.79 16.18
N PHE A 201 -36.88 27.00 15.75
CA PHE A 201 -38.11 27.67 16.19
C PHE A 201 -39.36 27.14 15.48
N ILE A 202 -39.24 26.82 14.18
CA ILE A 202 -40.33 26.23 13.39
C ILE A 202 -40.59 24.77 13.80
N SER A 203 -39.53 23.99 14.07
CA SER A 203 -39.69 22.58 14.45
C SER A 203 -40.26 22.36 15.86
N ASN A 204 -40.23 23.38 16.72
CA ASN A 204 -40.66 23.26 18.12
C ASN A 204 -42.05 23.86 18.40
N SER A 205 -42.70 24.47 17.40
CA SER A 205 -44.01 25.14 17.57
C SER A 205 -45.22 24.28 17.18
N SER A 206 -45.06 23.00 16.87
CA SER A 206 -46.15 22.12 16.40
C SER A 206 -46.92 21.37 17.51
N THR A 207 -46.92 21.85 18.76
CA THR A 207 -47.71 21.24 19.84
C THR A 207 -48.64 22.25 20.51
N SER A 208 -49.71 22.63 19.82
CA SER A 208 -50.89 23.18 20.50
C SER A 208 -52.19 22.93 19.73
N GLU A 209 -53.09 22.22 20.41
CA GLU A 209 -54.56 22.25 20.33
C GLU A 209 -55.31 21.41 19.28
N SER A 210 -55.72 20.22 19.73
CA SER A 210 -57.14 19.83 19.83
C SER A 210 -57.44 19.80 21.34
N GLY A 211 -58.39 20.49 21.95
CA GLY A 211 -59.69 20.98 21.51
C GLY A 211 -60.67 20.64 22.64
N LYS A 212 -61.09 21.62 23.45
CA LYS A 212 -62.27 21.51 24.32
C LYS A 212 -62.89 22.90 24.50
N LYS A 213 -64.12 23.01 24.01
CA LYS A 213 -65.05 24.11 24.24
C LYS A 213 -65.38 24.18 25.73
N ASP A 214 -65.46 25.38 26.28
CA ASP A 214 -66.65 25.82 26.98
C ASP A 214 -66.71 27.35 27.12
N GLU A 215 -67.95 27.78 27.22
CA GLU A 215 -68.54 29.07 26.97
C GLU A 215 -68.58 29.90 28.27
N ARG A 216 -68.07 31.15 28.27
CA ARG A 216 -68.69 32.21 29.09
C ARG A 216 -68.28 33.63 28.70
N LEU A 217 -69.31 34.38 28.30
CA LEU A 217 -69.52 35.82 28.37
C LEU A 217 -68.70 36.56 29.46
N VAL A 218 -68.14 37.73 29.11
CA VAL A 218 -68.46 39.07 29.69
C VAL A 218 -67.51 40.14 29.10
N GLU A 219 -68.10 41.01 28.28
CA GLU A 219 -68.14 42.49 28.38
C GLU A 219 -66.90 43.38 28.13
N PHE A 220 -67.20 44.43 27.37
CA PHE A 220 -66.38 45.50 26.79
C PHE A 220 -65.89 46.54 27.81
N HIS A 221 -64.77 47.24 27.51
CA HIS A 221 -64.75 48.69 27.19
C HIS A 221 -63.32 49.21 26.84
N PRO A 222 -63.17 50.39 26.18
CA PRO A 222 -62.08 50.65 25.23
C PRO A 222 -61.16 51.88 25.52
N THR A 223 -59.94 51.86 24.93
CA THR A 223 -59.04 53.00 24.52
C THR A 223 -58.56 54.02 25.59
N PRO A 224 -57.57 54.95 25.37
CA PRO A 224 -56.74 55.27 24.18
C PRO A 224 -55.22 55.65 24.41
N VAL A 225 -54.43 55.63 23.31
CA VAL A 225 -53.45 56.64 22.78
C VAL A 225 -52.11 57.02 23.52
N GLN A 226 -50.98 56.60 22.86
CA GLN A 226 -49.71 57.34 22.51
C GLN A 226 -48.73 57.86 23.61
N PRO A 227 -47.53 58.43 23.28
CA PRO A 227 -46.42 57.94 22.44
C PRO A 227 -45.00 58.18 23.05
N ALA A 228 -43.95 57.64 22.39
CA ALA A 228 -42.56 58.14 22.22
C ALA A 228 -41.72 58.66 23.41
N SER A 229 -40.48 58.15 23.55
CA SER A 229 -39.25 58.99 23.55
C SER A 229 -37.95 58.19 23.65
N MET A 230 -36.96 58.65 22.87
CA MET A 230 -35.52 58.35 22.91
C MET A 230 -34.87 58.61 24.28
N VAL A 231 -33.76 57.93 24.62
CA VAL A 231 -32.57 58.56 25.27
C VAL A 231 -31.29 57.77 24.90
N LYS A 232 -30.23 58.53 24.57
CA LYS A 232 -28.86 58.15 24.19
C LYS A 232 -27.94 57.87 25.41
N THR A 233 -26.69 57.51 25.11
CA THR A 233 -25.43 57.74 25.88
C THR A 233 -25.23 56.87 27.13
N ASN A 234 -24.04 56.39 27.54
CA ASN A 234 -22.63 56.77 27.39
C ASN A 234 -21.77 55.53 27.76
N LYS A 235 -20.66 55.23 27.07
CA LYS A 235 -19.26 55.64 27.36
C LYS A 235 -18.55 54.82 28.46
N VAL A 236 -17.50 54.10 28.02
CA VAL A 236 -16.17 53.90 28.66
C VAL A 236 -16.12 53.10 29.97
N THR A 237 -15.27 52.05 30.03
CA THR A 237 -14.02 52.02 30.82
C THR A 237 -13.29 50.67 30.67
N GLN A 238 -11.97 50.78 30.55
CA GLN A 238 -10.94 49.74 30.54
C GLN A 238 -11.01 48.79 31.74
N GLY A 239 -10.47 47.58 31.59
CA GLY A 239 -10.38 46.64 32.73
C GLY A 239 -9.52 45.42 32.46
N ASN A 240 -8.23 45.64 32.29
CA ASN A 240 -7.17 44.64 32.39
C ASN A 240 -7.35 43.72 33.63
N ARG A 241 -7.45 42.41 33.45
CA ARG A 241 -7.26 41.44 34.55
C ARG A 241 -6.61 40.15 34.07
N ARG A 242 -5.29 40.09 34.30
CA ARG A 242 -4.55 38.84 34.51
C ARG A 242 -5.18 38.08 35.69
N SER A 243 -5.39 36.78 35.54
CA SER A 243 -5.30 35.86 36.68
C SER A 243 -4.78 34.50 36.24
N ASN A 244 -3.65 34.14 36.84
CA ASN A 244 -3.17 32.76 36.95
C ASN A 244 -4.20 31.93 37.72
N LYS A 245 -4.43 30.68 37.31
CA LYS A 245 -4.76 29.63 38.28
C LYS A 245 -4.24 28.27 37.84
N ALA A 246 -3.28 27.81 38.61
CA ALA A 246 -2.75 26.46 38.61
C ALA A 246 -3.78 25.44 39.14
N GLY A 247 -3.58 24.19 38.73
CA GLY A 247 -3.75 23.03 39.59
C GLY A 247 -5.15 22.42 39.67
N ARG A 248 -5.32 21.27 39.00
CA ARG A 248 -5.92 20.10 39.65
C ARG A 248 -5.50 18.81 38.96
N GLN A 249 -4.74 18.02 39.72
CA GLN A 249 -4.49 16.61 39.51
C GLN A 249 -5.82 15.84 39.52
N SER A 250 -5.98 14.87 38.63
CA SER A 250 -6.81 13.70 38.88
C SER A 250 -6.03 12.46 38.48
N LYS A 251 -5.78 11.61 39.49
CA LYS A 251 -5.23 10.26 39.41
C LYS A 251 -6.39 9.27 39.40
N ASN A 252 -6.35 8.27 38.50
CA ASN A 252 -6.61 6.83 38.71
C ASN A 252 -6.84 6.18 37.33
N SER A 253 -5.93 5.34 36.82
CA SER A 253 -5.66 3.92 37.16
C SER A 253 -6.81 3.02 36.66
N ASN A 254 -6.64 1.98 35.84
CA ASN A 254 -5.65 0.90 35.83
C ASN A 254 -5.46 0.22 34.44
N ASN A 255 -4.21 -0.18 34.16
CA ASN A 255 -3.72 -1.44 33.54
C ASN A 255 -4.15 -1.81 32.09
N LEU A 256 -3.31 -2.40 31.21
CA LEU A 256 -2.31 -3.44 31.47
C LEU A 256 -1.17 -3.50 30.39
N PHE A 257 0.08 -3.52 30.87
CA PHE A 257 1.34 -4.12 30.37
C PHE A 257 1.58 -4.49 28.88
N VAL A 258 2.63 -3.88 28.29
CA VAL A 258 3.70 -4.61 27.55
C VAL A 258 5.07 -4.04 27.94
N LYS A 259 6.01 -4.96 28.18
CA LYS A 259 7.31 -4.83 28.83
C LYS A 259 8.34 -4.16 27.89
N ALA A 260 8.72 -2.91 28.19
CA ALA A 260 9.85 -2.24 27.56
C ALA A 260 11.13 -2.57 28.34
N THR A 261 12.08 -3.24 27.69
CA THR A 261 13.46 -3.41 28.20
C THR A 261 14.18 -2.07 28.07
N GLN A 262 14.37 -1.40 29.21
CA GLN A 262 15.10 -0.16 29.35
C GLN A 262 16.60 -0.47 29.30
N ARG A 263 17.30 -0.08 28.23
CA ARG A 263 18.76 -0.18 28.15
C ARG A 263 19.36 1.05 28.82
N GLU A 264 19.95 0.81 29.98
CA GLU A 264 20.64 1.78 30.81
C GLU A 264 21.87 2.33 30.08
N LYS A 265 21.99 3.67 30.01
CA LYS A 265 23.20 4.38 29.59
C LYS A 265 24.13 4.46 30.81
N SER A 266 25.26 3.76 30.77
CA SER A 266 26.44 4.13 31.55
C SER A 266 27.46 4.79 30.64
N ASN A 267 27.77 6.06 30.95
CA ASN A 267 28.95 6.76 30.49
C ASN A 267 30.06 6.45 31.49
N ASP A 268 31.22 5.98 31.01
CA ASP A 268 32.52 6.37 31.55
C ASP A 268 33.61 6.17 30.48
N PRO A 269 34.63 7.06 30.42
CA PRO A 269 35.64 7.06 29.38
C PRO A 269 36.86 6.21 29.80
N VAL A 270 37.19 5.19 29.01
CA VAL A 270 38.46 4.45 29.15
C VAL A 270 39.36 4.80 27.99
N ALA A 271 40.51 5.41 28.32
CA ALA A 271 41.59 5.75 27.41
C ALA A 271 42.26 4.51 26.80
N PRO A 272 42.68 4.53 25.52
CA PRO A 272 43.60 3.54 24.99
C PRO A 272 45.06 3.98 25.18
N PRO A 273 45.98 3.07 25.54
CA PRO A 273 47.41 3.35 25.66
C PRO A 273 48.08 3.44 24.29
N GLN A 274 49.11 4.28 24.24
CA GLN A 274 49.98 4.54 23.11
C GLN A 274 50.97 3.40 22.81
N ALA A 275 51.42 3.41 21.56
CA ALA A 275 52.68 2.92 20.99
C ALA A 275 52.78 1.43 20.59
N LYS A 276 53.00 1.18 19.28
CA LYS A 276 54.36 1.08 18.72
C LYS A 276 54.37 1.12 17.18
N GLU A 277 55.28 1.92 16.66
CA GLU A 277 55.80 1.94 15.30
C GLU A 277 56.41 0.59 14.91
N GLY A 278 56.33 0.28 13.62
CA GLY A 278 56.98 -0.87 12.99
C GLY A 278 56.85 -0.79 11.48
N ASP A 279 57.75 -0.02 10.87
CA ASP A 279 58.01 0.03 9.43
C ASP A 279 58.41 -1.35 8.89
N ILE A 280 57.72 -1.87 7.86
CA ILE A 280 58.33 -2.75 6.84
C ILE A 280 57.69 -2.50 5.46
N ALA A 281 58.46 -1.79 4.65
CA ALA A 281 58.81 -2.03 3.25
C ALA A 281 57.74 -2.40 2.19
N ALA A 282 57.73 -1.55 1.18
CA ALA A 282 57.22 -1.74 -0.16
C ALA A 282 57.65 -3.07 -0.81
N ASN A 283 56.70 -3.71 -1.50
CA ASN A 283 57.03 -4.54 -2.66
C ASN A 283 56.03 -4.25 -3.79
N GLU A 284 56.52 -3.44 -4.71
CA GLU A 284 55.90 -3.08 -5.97
C GLU A 284 56.38 -4.09 -7.02
N LYS A 285 55.46 -4.86 -7.63
CA LYS A 285 55.64 -5.43 -8.97
C LYS A 285 54.34 -6.01 -9.54
N ASN A 286 53.88 -5.33 -10.58
CA ASN A 286 53.40 -5.85 -11.86
C ASN A 286 52.72 -7.24 -11.86
N ASN A 287 51.43 -7.26 -12.24
CA ASN A 287 51.04 -7.96 -13.46
C ASN A 287 49.70 -7.49 -14.05
N SER A 288 49.71 -7.48 -15.38
CA SER A 288 48.75 -6.97 -16.37
C SER A 288 47.37 -7.65 -16.37
N PRO A 289 46.35 -7.05 -17.01
CA PRO A 289 44.97 -7.53 -16.99
C PRO A 289 44.75 -8.62 -18.05
N GLY A 290 44.58 -9.85 -17.58
CA GLY A 290 44.11 -10.97 -18.39
C GLY A 290 42.59 -10.97 -18.45
N SER A 291 42.06 -10.54 -19.60
CA SER A 291 40.68 -10.73 -20.01
C SER A 291 40.31 -12.21 -19.94
N ALA A 292 39.36 -12.59 -19.07
CA ALA A 292 38.87 -13.95 -18.98
C ALA A 292 37.38 -13.99 -18.61
N THR A 293 36.60 -14.30 -19.63
CA THR A 293 35.49 -15.27 -19.59
C THR A 293 34.26 -14.93 -18.75
N GLU A 294 33.43 -14.13 -19.41
CA GLU A 294 31.98 -14.07 -19.26
C GLU A 294 31.35 -15.46 -19.51
N LYS A 295 31.23 -16.28 -18.45
CA LYS A 295 30.37 -17.48 -18.47
C LYS A 295 30.09 -18.02 -17.06
N GLN A 296 29.25 -17.33 -16.30
CA GLN A 296 28.56 -17.92 -15.13
C GLN A 296 27.36 -17.06 -14.73
N THR A 297 26.15 -17.43 -15.15
CA THR A 297 24.94 -16.64 -14.82
C THR A 297 23.75 -17.47 -14.34
N THR A 298 23.84 -18.80 -14.25
CA THR A 298 22.65 -19.62 -13.92
C THR A 298 22.61 -20.22 -12.52
N ALA A 299 23.68 -20.14 -11.72
CA ALA A 299 23.69 -20.64 -10.33
C ALA A 299 23.41 -19.55 -9.27
N ASN A 300 23.19 -18.29 -9.67
CA ASN A 300 23.14 -17.16 -8.73
C ASN A 300 21.71 -16.76 -8.28
N SER A 301 20.68 -17.39 -8.84
CA SER A 301 19.27 -17.06 -8.53
C SER A 301 18.81 -17.59 -7.16
N GLU A 302 19.37 -18.69 -6.67
CA GLU A 302 18.92 -19.30 -5.41
C GLU A 302 19.49 -18.55 -4.19
N LYS A 303 20.70 -17.99 -4.32
CA LYS A 303 21.27 -17.07 -3.33
C LYS A 303 20.55 -15.72 -3.26
N ALA A 304 19.84 -15.32 -4.32
CA ALA A 304 19.14 -14.03 -4.36
C ALA A 304 17.96 -13.96 -3.37
N ALA A 305 17.15 -15.02 -3.30
CA ALA A 305 16.01 -15.09 -2.39
C ALA A 305 16.47 -14.97 -0.92
N ALA A 306 17.58 -15.63 -0.57
CA ALA A 306 18.13 -15.61 0.78
C ALA A 306 18.57 -14.21 1.27
N VAL A 307 18.91 -13.28 0.37
CA VAL A 307 19.32 -11.92 0.74
C VAL A 307 18.11 -11.05 1.09
N VAL A 308 17.01 -11.18 0.36
CA VAL A 308 15.78 -10.40 0.58
C VAL A 308 15.19 -10.74 1.95
N ASP A 309 15.16 -12.03 2.31
CA ASP A 309 14.63 -12.52 3.59
C ASP A 309 15.43 -12.04 4.82
N GLN A 310 16.67 -11.59 4.60
CA GLN A 310 17.54 -11.06 5.66
C GLN A 310 17.32 -9.57 5.93
N LEU A 311 16.48 -8.87 5.15
CA LEU A 311 16.11 -7.49 5.41
C LEU A 311 14.76 -7.45 6.14
N GLN A 312 14.73 -6.77 7.28
CA GLN A 312 13.50 -6.56 8.03
C GLN A 312 13.00 -5.12 7.82
N LEU A 313 11.83 -4.99 7.21
CA LEU A 313 11.15 -3.71 6.97
C LEU A 313 10.12 -3.45 8.07
N GLN A 314 10.12 -2.25 8.64
CA GLN A 314 9.13 -1.75 9.59
C GLN A 314 8.64 -0.38 9.13
N ALA A 315 7.34 -0.14 9.23
CA ALA A 315 6.72 1.12 8.84
C ALA A 315 5.73 1.55 9.92
N ASP A 316 6.05 2.62 10.63
CA ASP A 316 5.29 3.09 11.78
C ASP A 316 4.79 4.51 11.54
N TYR A 317 3.56 4.78 11.93
CA TYR A 317 3.00 6.12 11.97
C TYR A 317 3.43 6.81 13.26
N VAL A 318 4.36 7.75 13.15
CA VAL A 318 4.64 8.65 14.26
C VAL A 318 3.44 9.59 14.37
N ALA A 319 2.76 9.55 15.51
CA ALA A 319 1.54 10.30 15.79
C ALA A 319 1.68 11.77 15.33
N ALA A 320 1.25 12.03 14.09
CA ALA A 320 1.26 13.35 13.52
C ALA A 320 0.20 14.17 14.24
N ASN A 321 0.41 15.47 14.34
CA ASN A 321 -0.61 16.38 14.83
C ASN A 321 -1.93 16.08 14.11
N LYS A 322 -2.99 15.75 14.86
CA LYS A 322 -4.35 15.38 14.38
C LYS A 322 -5.00 16.39 13.41
N ARG A 323 -4.32 17.49 13.09
CA ARG A 323 -4.74 18.54 12.15
C ARG A 323 -4.22 18.34 10.72
N GLN A 324 -3.32 17.39 10.47
CA GLN A 324 -2.87 17.11 9.11
C GLN A 324 -3.91 16.24 8.39
N GLN A 325 -4.55 16.80 7.36
CA GLN A 325 -5.34 16.03 6.41
C GLN A 325 -4.37 15.23 5.51
N GLY A 326 -4.59 13.92 5.44
CA GLY A 326 -3.83 12.97 4.61
C GLY A 326 -2.78 12.18 5.40
N VAL A 327 -2.01 11.37 4.67
CA VAL A 327 -0.90 10.57 5.20
C VAL A 327 0.32 11.45 5.45
N GLY A 328 0.75 11.53 6.70
CA GLY A 328 1.97 12.21 7.11
C GLY A 328 2.59 11.56 8.34
N GLY A 329 3.89 11.73 8.52
CA GLY A 329 4.60 11.18 9.69
C GLY A 329 4.90 9.67 9.63
N LEU A 330 4.76 9.04 8.46
CA LEU A 330 5.19 7.66 8.27
C LEU A 330 6.73 7.58 8.32
N GLU A 331 7.24 6.81 9.26
CA GLU A 331 8.67 6.48 9.40
C GLU A 331 8.88 5.04 8.95
N VAL A 332 9.79 4.86 7.99
CA VAL A 332 10.16 3.56 7.44
C VAL A 332 11.55 3.21 7.96
N ALA A 333 11.64 2.13 8.72
CA ALA A 333 12.88 1.60 9.25
C ALA A 333 13.23 0.30 8.53
N ILE A 334 14.48 0.17 8.10
CA ILE A 334 15.01 -1.06 7.52
C ILE A 334 16.18 -1.54 8.36
N LYS A 335 16.16 -2.84 8.71
CA LYS A 335 17.24 -3.50 9.45
C LYS A 335 17.88 -4.55 8.56
N ASN A 336 19.20 -4.46 8.43
CA ASN A 336 19.99 -5.47 7.75
C ASN A 336 20.36 -6.60 8.72
N ASN A 337 19.74 -7.77 8.62
CA ASN A 337 20.13 -8.95 9.40
C ASN A 337 21.14 -9.84 8.65
N SER A 338 21.58 -9.46 7.45
CA SER A 338 22.63 -10.20 6.73
C SER A 338 24.01 -9.95 7.34
N ASN A 339 24.97 -10.77 6.94
CA ASN A 339 26.40 -10.58 7.21
C ASN A 339 27.11 -9.76 6.12
N GLN A 340 26.37 -9.18 5.16
CA GLN A 340 26.91 -8.40 4.05
C GLN A 340 26.45 -6.95 4.14
N MET A 341 27.29 -6.02 3.66
CA MET A 341 26.89 -4.62 3.53
C MET A 341 25.95 -4.46 2.33
N MET A 342 24.82 -3.77 2.53
CA MET A 342 23.95 -3.36 1.43
C MET A 342 24.32 -1.95 1.00
N LYS A 343 24.68 -1.80 -0.27
CA LYS A 343 25.05 -0.51 -0.83
C LYS A 343 23.84 0.38 -0.98
N VAL A 344 22.76 -0.17 -1.54
CA VAL A 344 21.49 0.56 -1.76
C VAL A 344 20.32 -0.38 -1.52
N VAL A 345 19.34 0.07 -0.76
CA VAL A 345 18.02 -0.56 -0.67
C VAL A 345 16.97 0.50 -1.01
N ALA A 346 16.15 0.19 -2.01
CA ALA A 346 14.99 0.96 -2.41
C ALA A 346 13.74 0.35 -1.78
N VAL A 347 12.96 1.18 -1.09
CA VAL A 347 11.67 0.80 -0.49
C VAL A 347 10.59 1.65 -1.14
N ASP A 348 9.60 1.01 -1.75
CA ASP A 348 8.47 1.71 -2.33
C ASP A 348 7.41 1.95 -1.27
N VAL A 349 7.05 3.22 -1.09
CA VAL A 349 5.93 3.66 -0.27
C VAL A 349 4.75 3.91 -1.21
N ILE A 350 3.71 3.10 -1.05
CA ILE A 350 2.50 3.14 -1.87
C ILE A 350 1.42 3.84 -1.05
N TYR A 351 0.87 4.92 -1.60
CA TYR A 351 -0.18 5.72 -1.00
C TYR A 351 -1.51 5.34 -1.61
N TYR A 352 -2.50 5.06 -0.76
CA TYR A 352 -3.82 4.65 -1.20
C TYR A 352 -4.91 5.62 -0.72
N GLY A 353 -5.96 5.70 -1.52
CA GLY A 353 -7.15 6.49 -1.28
C GLY A 353 -8.28 5.72 -0.60
N GLU A 354 -9.47 6.30 -0.71
CA GLU A 354 -10.72 5.62 -0.40
C GLU A 354 -10.85 4.37 -1.28
N GLY A 355 -11.20 3.23 -0.69
CA GLY A 355 -11.32 1.96 -1.42
C GLY A 355 -9.99 1.28 -1.77
N MET A 356 -8.87 1.65 -1.12
CA MET A 356 -7.55 1.04 -1.32
C MET A 356 -6.96 1.21 -2.73
N GLU A 357 -7.45 2.17 -3.53
CA GLU A 357 -6.88 2.49 -4.84
C GLU A 357 -5.52 3.17 -4.69
N GLU A 358 -4.50 2.70 -5.41
CA GLU A 358 -3.17 3.32 -5.46
C GLU A 358 -3.27 4.70 -6.12
N ILE A 359 -3.04 5.76 -5.33
CA ILE A 359 -3.06 7.15 -5.83
C ILE A 359 -1.66 7.59 -6.27
N ASP A 360 -0.64 7.21 -5.49
CA ASP A 360 0.74 7.63 -5.73
C ASP A 360 1.74 6.59 -5.19
N ARG A 361 2.92 6.57 -5.79
CA ARG A 361 4.06 5.74 -5.38
C ARG A 361 5.29 6.60 -5.21
N LYS A 362 6.05 6.38 -4.14
CA LYS A 362 7.33 7.05 -3.88
C LYS A 362 8.37 6.06 -3.40
N THR A 363 9.56 6.10 -3.99
CA THR A 363 10.67 5.25 -3.58
C THR A 363 11.57 5.97 -2.58
N LEU A 364 11.85 5.33 -1.45
CA LEU A 364 12.82 5.74 -0.44
C LEU A 364 14.12 4.96 -0.64
N TYR A 365 15.24 5.66 -0.62
CA TYR A 365 16.57 5.05 -0.74
C TYR A 365 17.28 5.03 0.61
N PHE A 366 17.79 3.85 0.97
CA PHE A 366 18.63 3.60 2.12
C PHE A 366 20.00 3.17 1.58
N SER A 367 21.04 3.94 1.87
CA SER A 367 22.40 3.62 1.43
C SER A 367 23.25 3.15 2.61
N ASP A 368 24.29 2.38 2.29
CA ASP A 368 25.37 2.01 3.21
C ASP A 368 24.91 1.29 4.48
N LEU A 369 24.00 0.33 4.30
CA LEU A 369 23.38 -0.42 5.38
C LEU A 369 24.33 -1.55 5.85
N GLN A 370 25.06 -1.29 6.92
CA GLN A 370 26.00 -2.24 7.52
C GLN A 370 25.30 -3.49 8.09
N PRO A 371 26.00 -4.63 8.21
CA PRO A 371 25.48 -5.81 8.91
C PRO A 371 24.96 -5.46 10.32
N GLY A 372 23.72 -5.85 10.62
CA GLY A 372 23.06 -5.57 11.89
C GLY A 372 22.54 -4.14 12.08
N GLN A 373 22.78 -3.22 11.15
CA GLN A 373 22.37 -1.83 11.25
C GLN A 373 20.88 -1.66 10.94
N THR A 374 20.24 -0.74 11.68
CA THR A 374 18.90 -0.24 11.36
C THR A 374 19.00 1.21 10.90
N LEU A 375 18.38 1.55 9.77
CA LEU A 375 18.28 2.91 9.27
C LEU A 375 16.82 3.30 9.12
N THR A 376 16.46 4.49 9.62
CA THR A 376 15.09 5.02 9.56
C THR A 376 15.03 6.26 8.68
N ARG A 377 14.02 6.33 7.81
CA ARG A 377 13.73 7.48 6.94
C ARG A 377 12.27 7.87 7.04
N LYS A 378 12.01 9.17 6.95
CA LYS A 378 10.64 9.70 6.87
C LYS A 378 10.13 9.61 5.44
N ALA A 379 8.96 8.99 5.26
CA ALA A 379 8.29 9.00 3.97
C ALA A 379 7.72 10.40 3.67
N PRO A 380 7.64 10.80 2.38
CA PRO A 380 6.95 12.02 1.98
C PRO A 380 5.50 12.04 2.49
N ALA A 381 4.99 13.22 2.83
CA ALA A 381 3.57 13.36 3.17
C ALA A 381 2.73 13.43 1.89
N HIS A 382 1.53 12.83 1.91
CA HIS A 382 0.58 12.87 0.80
C HIS A 382 -0.80 13.33 1.27
N LYS A 383 -1.25 14.49 0.77
CA LYS A 383 -2.45 15.19 1.27
C LYS A 383 -3.77 14.50 0.97
N LYS A 384 -3.83 13.72 -0.11
CA LYS A 384 -5.06 13.06 -0.57
C LYS A 384 -5.15 11.59 -0.18
N ALA A 385 -4.06 11.02 0.33
CA ALA A 385 -4.04 9.60 0.70
C ALA A 385 -4.72 9.41 2.06
N GLU A 386 -5.45 8.32 2.20
CA GLU A 386 -6.05 7.90 3.47
C GLU A 386 -5.06 7.03 4.26
N GLY A 387 -4.26 6.23 3.56
CA GLY A 387 -3.19 5.45 4.16
C GLY A 387 -2.02 5.20 3.20
N ALA A 388 -0.98 4.60 3.74
CA ALA A 388 0.18 4.15 2.99
C ALA A 388 0.77 2.88 3.61
N TYR A 389 1.39 2.06 2.77
CA TYR A 389 2.20 0.93 3.18
C TYR A 389 3.55 0.97 2.46
N ALA A 390 4.53 0.26 3.02
CA ALA A 390 5.88 0.18 2.46
C ALA A 390 6.18 -1.26 2.03
N GLN A 391 6.84 -1.41 0.89
CA GLN A 391 7.30 -2.69 0.36
C GLN A 391 8.76 -2.59 -0.08
N LEU A 392 9.51 -3.68 0.03
CA LEU A 392 10.86 -3.74 -0.51
C LEU A 392 10.79 -3.69 -2.05
N GLY A 393 11.69 -2.93 -2.65
CA GLY A 393 11.84 -2.85 -4.10
C GLY A 393 13.19 -3.44 -4.53
N LEU A 394 14.08 -2.56 -4.99
CA LEU A 394 15.41 -2.92 -5.47
C LEU A 394 16.44 -2.97 -4.33
N ILE A 395 17.25 -4.02 -4.28
CA ILE A 395 18.33 -4.19 -3.31
C ILE A 395 19.64 -4.37 -4.08
N SER A 396 20.69 -3.67 -3.68
CA SER A 396 22.02 -3.79 -4.24
C SER A 396 23.03 -4.05 -3.12
N SER A 397 23.75 -5.16 -3.23
CA SER A 397 24.83 -5.50 -2.29
C SER A 397 26.16 -4.85 -2.69
N GLU A 398 27.12 -4.83 -1.77
CA GLU A 398 28.48 -4.35 -2.04
C GLU A 398 29.16 -5.09 -3.20
N ALA A 399 28.86 -6.39 -3.37
CA ALA A 399 29.35 -7.20 -4.47
C ALA A 399 28.79 -6.80 -5.85
N GLY A 400 27.93 -5.77 -5.91
CA GLY A 400 27.31 -5.29 -7.14
C GLY A 400 26.13 -6.14 -7.62
N ASN A 401 25.73 -7.15 -6.86
CA ASN A 401 24.54 -7.94 -7.17
C ASN A 401 23.30 -7.09 -6.94
N ILE A 402 22.37 -7.13 -7.89
CA ILE A 402 21.09 -6.43 -7.84
C ILE A 402 20.00 -7.48 -7.69
N PHE A 403 19.14 -7.28 -6.70
CA PHE A 403 18.00 -8.13 -6.40
C PHE A 403 16.73 -7.31 -6.47
N TYR A 404 15.66 -7.92 -6.96
CA TYR A 404 14.32 -7.37 -6.91
C TYR A 404 13.53 -8.20 -5.90
N ALA A 405 12.95 -7.55 -4.90
CA ALA A 405 11.94 -8.20 -4.07
C ALA A 405 10.70 -8.42 -4.95
N SER A 406 10.45 -9.66 -5.36
CA SER A 406 9.19 -10.02 -6.00
C SER A 406 8.11 -10.09 -4.92
N ASN A 407 7.06 -9.30 -5.06
CA ASN A 407 5.84 -9.41 -4.25
C ASN A 407 5.08 -10.70 -4.53
#